data_AF-A0AAD3UQ61-F1
#
_entry.id   AF-A0AAD3UQ61-F1
#
_cell.length_a   1.000
_cell.length_b   1.000
_cell.length_c   1.000
_cell.angle_alpha   90.00
_cell.angle_beta   90.00
_cell.angle_gamma   90.00
#
_symmetry.space_group_name_H-M   'P 1'
#
loop_
_entity.id
_entity.type
_entity.pdbx_description
1 polymer ?
#
loop_
_entity_poly.entity_id
_entity_poly.type
_entity_poly.pdbx_seq_one_letter_code
_entity_poly.pdbx_strand_id
1 'polypeptide(L)'
;MKKWLMAFVFAVALPAKAGFLTGNDLYELYKASIRAGQASASDKDFQDTSEYLGYVTGVWDALEGFVVCTGDNITRGQIGDMVGEYLKNNPGIRDKQASSIIMIYLNSKYPCKK
;
A
#
# COMPACT_ATOMS: atom_id res chain seq x y z
N MET A 1 54.30 -21.20 -10.01
CA MET A 1 53.51 -20.18 -10.73
C MET A 1 52.02 -20.46 -10.53
N LYS A 2 51.33 -19.69 -9.70
CA LYS A 2 49.86 -19.53 -9.77
C LYS A 2 49.51 -18.29 -8.97
N LYS A 3 49.59 -17.14 -9.65
CA LYS A 3 49.24 -15.84 -9.09
C LYS A 3 47.73 -15.82 -8.88
N TRP A 4 47.35 -15.81 -7.61
CA TRP A 4 46.14 -15.27 -7.02
C TRP A 4 45.29 -14.47 -8.01
N LEU A 5 44.24 -15.09 -8.55
CA LEU A 5 43.12 -14.37 -9.17
C LEU A 5 42.01 -14.29 -8.12
N MET A 6 42.18 -13.36 -7.16
CA MET A 6 41.01 -12.78 -6.48
C MET A 6 40.29 -11.92 -7.53
N ALA A 7 39.37 -12.52 -8.27
CA ALA A 7 38.41 -11.77 -9.05
C ALA A 7 37.42 -11.13 -8.08
N PHE A 8 37.53 -9.81 -7.92
CA PHE A 8 36.59 -8.94 -7.25
C PHE A 8 35.15 -9.22 -7.75
N VAL A 9 34.35 -9.89 -6.92
CA VAL A 9 32.90 -9.90 -7.08
C VAL A 9 32.42 -8.49 -6.71
N PHE A 10 32.35 -7.61 -7.71
CA PHE A 10 31.58 -6.38 -7.57
C PHE A 10 30.12 -6.79 -7.36
N ALA A 11 29.69 -6.82 -6.11
CA ALA A 11 28.28 -6.89 -5.78
C ALA A 11 27.62 -5.63 -6.38
N VAL A 12 26.98 -5.80 -7.53
CA VAL A 12 26.09 -4.78 -8.08
C VAL A 12 24.95 -4.66 -7.08
N ALA A 13 25.04 -3.66 -6.21
CA ALA A 13 23.96 -3.32 -5.29
C ALA A 13 22.80 -2.78 -6.12
N LEU A 14 21.95 -3.69 -6.61
CA LEU A 14 20.69 -3.31 -7.20
C LEU A 14 19.87 -2.57 -6.14
N PRO A 15 19.11 -1.53 -6.51
CA PRO A 15 18.24 -0.85 -5.57
C PRO A 15 17.24 -1.86 -5.00
N ALA A 16 17.42 -2.23 -3.74
CA ALA A 16 16.47 -3.07 -3.02
C ALA A 16 15.19 -2.26 -2.79
N LYS A 17 14.10 -2.63 -3.47
CA LYS A 17 12.77 -2.08 -3.16
C LYS A 17 12.22 -2.79 -1.92
N ALA A 18 12.43 -2.20 -0.75
CA ALA A 18 11.99 -2.74 0.54
C ALA A 18 10.47 -2.55 0.82
N GLY A 19 9.61 -2.63 -0.19
CA GLY A 19 8.15 -2.44 -0.04
C GLY A 19 7.36 -3.56 -0.70
N PHE A 20 6.37 -4.10 0.02
CA PHE A 20 5.53 -5.19 -0.48
C PHE A 20 4.70 -4.75 -1.70
N LEU A 21 4.05 -3.58 -1.62
CA LEU A 21 3.31 -2.95 -2.73
C LEU A 21 3.73 -1.49 -2.90
N THR A 22 3.72 -1.03 -4.15
CA THR A 22 3.71 0.40 -4.48
C THR A 22 2.28 0.95 -4.52
N GLY A 23 2.13 2.28 -4.54
CA GLY A 23 0.82 2.90 -4.74
C GLY A 23 0.18 2.56 -6.09
N ASN A 24 0.97 2.20 -7.11
CA ASN A 24 0.45 1.72 -8.39
C ASN A 24 -0.19 0.34 -8.22
N ASP A 25 0.51 -0.58 -7.58
CA ASP A 25 -0.01 -1.93 -7.32
C ASP A 25 -1.30 -1.84 -6.49
N LEU A 26 -1.28 -1.05 -5.41
CA LEU A 26 -2.44 -0.87 -4.56
C LEU A 26 -3.61 -0.19 -5.28
N TYR A 27 -3.35 0.71 -6.24
CA TYR A 27 -4.40 1.33 -7.05
C TYR A 27 -5.01 0.35 -8.06
N GLU A 28 -4.24 -0.59 -8.61
CA GLU A 28 -4.79 -1.67 -9.44
C GLU A 28 -5.75 -2.56 -8.63
N LEU A 29 -5.36 -2.91 -7.40
CA LEU A 29 -6.22 -3.65 -6.47
C LEU A 29 -7.49 -2.85 -6.09
N TYR A 30 -7.39 -1.52 -5.89
CA TYR A 30 -8.56 -0.66 -5.68
C TYR A 30 -9.50 -0.66 -6.89
N LYS A 31 -8.99 -0.61 -8.12
CA LYS A 31 -9.87 -0.73 -9.30
C LYS A 31 -10.60 -2.07 -9.34
N ALA A 32 -9.99 -3.15 -8.83
CA ALA A 32 -10.66 -4.44 -8.69
C ALA A 32 -11.78 -4.40 -7.65
N SER A 33 -11.62 -3.67 -6.54
CA SER A 33 -12.71 -3.48 -5.56
C SER A 33 -13.93 -2.78 -6.13
N ILE A 34 -13.73 -1.82 -7.03
CA ILE A 34 -14.83 -1.18 -7.75
C ILE A 34 -15.53 -2.17 -8.70
N ARG A 35 -14.77 -3.03 -9.41
CA ARG A 35 -15.34 -4.04 -10.30
C ARG A 35 -16.07 -5.16 -9.53
N ALA A 36 -15.58 -5.54 -8.35
CA ALA A 36 -16.20 -6.56 -7.51
C ALA A 36 -17.62 -6.19 -7.06
N GLY A 37 -17.97 -4.90 -7.05
CA GLY A 37 -19.35 -4.44 -6.78
C GLY A 37 -20.30 -4.51 -7.98
N GLN A 38 -19.84 -4.96 -9.14
CA GLN A 38 -20.63 -5.00 -10.38
C GLN A 38 -21.16 -6.41 -10.69
N ALA A 39 -22.24 -6.50 -11.45
CA ALA A 39 -22.87 -7.78 -11.79
C ALA A 39 -21.96 -8.75 -12.58
N SER A 40 -20.91 -8.24 -13.22
CA SER A 40 -19.94 -9.02 -14.00
C SER A 40 -18.60 -9.24 -13.27
N ALA A 41 -18.58 -9.15 -11.94
CA ALA A 41 -17.37 -9.38 -11.16
C ALA A 41 -16.81 -10.79 -11.38
N SER A 42 -15.49 -10.90 -11.56
CA SER A 42 -14.80 -12.18 -11.65
C SER A 42 -14.28 -12.65 -10.29
N ASP A 43 -13.97 -13.94 -10.16
CA ASP A 43 -13.30 -14.48 -8.96
C ASP A 43 -12.00 -13.74 -8.63
N LYS A 44 -11.26 -13.33 -9.67
CA LYS A 44 -10.06 -12.52 -9.51
C LYS A 44 -10.36 -11.14 -8.93
N ASP A 45 -11.45 -10.49 -9.33
CA ASP A 45 -11.82 -9.19 -8.76
C ASP A 45 -12.09 -9.33 -7.26
N PHE A 46 -12.76 -10.40 -6.81
CA PHE A 46 -12.97 -10.67 -5.37
C PHE A 46 -11.67 -10.95 -4.61
N GLN A 47 -10.73 -11.70 -5.20
CA GLN A 47 -9.41 -11.95 -4.62
C GLN A 47 -8.61 -10.65 -4.48
N ASP A 48 -8.50 -9.87 -5.56
CA ASP A 48 -7.78 -8.60 -5.58
C ASP A 48 -8.43 -7.57 -4.64
N THR A 49 -9.76 -7.59 -4.50
CA THR A 49 -10.49 -6.78 -3.51
C THR A 49 -10.15 -7.16 -2.08
N SER A 50 -10.03 -8.47 -1.82
CA SER A 50 -9.66 -8.99 -0.51
C SER A 50 -8.23 -8.61 -0.15
N GLU A 51 -7.31 -8.66 -1.13
CA GLU A 51 -5.94 -8.20 -0.99
C GLU A 51 -5.88 -6.68 -0.75
N TYR A 52 -6.62 -5.88 -1.53
CA TYR A 52 -6.73 -4.43 -1.37
C TYR A 52 -7.13 -4.06 0.07
N LEU A 53 -8.30 -4.55 0.50
CA LEU A 53 -8.84 -4.19 1.79
C LEU A 53 -7.99 -4.80 2.92
N GLY A 54 -7.44 -6.00 2.74
CA GLY A 54 -6.52 -6.63 3.70
C GLY A 54 -5.25 -5.80 3.91
N TYR A 55 -4.60 -5.37 2.83
CA TYR A 55 -3.40 -4.54 2.90
C TYR A 55 -3.69 -3.18 3.56
N VAL A 56 -4.74 -2.49 3.13
CA VAL A 56 -5.12 -1.19 3.69
C VAL A 56 -5.45 -1.30 5.18
N THR A 57 -6.21 -2.33 5.57
CA THR A 57 -6.57 -2.56 6.98
C THR A 57 -5.33 -2.89 7.81
N GLY A 58 -4.45 -3.78 7.34
CA GLY A 58 -3.25 -4.15 8.08
C GLY A 58 -2.30 -2.96 8.29
N VAL A 59 -2.17 -2.06 7.32
CA VAL A 59 -1.40 -0.82 7.50
C VAL A 59 -2.10 0.09 8.49
N TRP A 60 -3.42 0.27 8.39
CA TRP A 60 -4.17 1.10 9.33
C TRP A 60 -4.07 0.59 10.77
N ASP A 61 -4.31 -0.70 11.01
CA ASP A 61 -4.22 -1.34 12.33
C ASP A 61 -2.81 -1.20 12.94
N ALA A 62 -1.76 -1.29 12.13
CA ALA A 62 -0.38 -1.12 12.59
C ALA A 62 -0.04 0.32 13.00
N LEU A 63 -0.83 1.30 12.56
CA LEU A 63 -0.60 2.74 12.80
C LEU A 63 -1.56 3.34 13.83
N GLU A 64 -2.72 2.72 14.02
CA GLU A 64 -3.79 3.19 14.90
C GLU A 64 -3.30 3.33 16.36
N GLY A 65 -3.63 4.45 16.99
CA GLY A 65 -3.20 4.79 18.35
C GLY A 65 -1.75 5.26 18.49
N PHE A 66 -0.93 5.17 17.43
CA PHE A 66 0.47 5.64 17.45
C PHE A 66 0.68 6.88 16.59
N VAL A 67 0.38 6.80 15.29
CA VAL A 67 0.50 7.93 14.34
C VAL A 67 -0.79 8.23 13.58
N VAL A 68 -1.78 7.34 13.66
CA VAL A 68 -3.14 7.54 13.12
C VAL A 68 -4.12 7.31 14.27
N CYS A 69 -5.11 8.19 14.44
CA CYS A 69 -6.11 8.09 15.51
C CYS A 69 -7.50 8.40 14.95
N THR A 70 -8.17 7.38 14.42
CA THR A 70 -9.43 7.51 13.67
C THR A 70 -10.67 7.55 14.57
N GLY A 71 -10.59 6.99 15.78
CA GLY A 71 -11.69 6.87 16.72
C GLY A 71 -12.68 5.75 16.37
N ASP A 72 -13.72 5.56 17.19
CA ASP A 72 -14.50 4.31 17.20
C ASP A 72 -15.53 4.14 16.07
N ASN A 73 -15.81 5.21 15.31
CA ASN A 73 -16.92 5.22 14.35
C ASN A 73 -16.50 4.94 12.90
N ILE A 74 -15.20 4.90 12.60
CA ILE A 74 -14.75 4.67 11.24
C ILE A 74 -14.81 3.18 10.91
N THR A 75 -15.24 2.86 9.70
CA THR A 75 -15.29 1.48 9.22
C THR A 75 -14.09 1.16 8.34
N ARG A 76 -13.74 -0.13 8.27
CA ARG A 76 -12.80 -0.67 7.28
C ARG A 76 -13.13 -0.25 5.85
N GLY A 77 -14.41 -0.25 5.49
CA GLY A 77 -14.87 0.19 4.18
C GLY A 77 -14.53 1.65 3.90
N GLN A 78 -14.83 2.54 4.85
CA GLN A 78 -14.52 3.96 4.72
C GLN A 78 -13.01 4.24 4.60
N ILE A 79 -12.17 3.55 5.40
CA ILE A 79 -10.71 3.68 5.26
C ILE A 79 -10.24 3.21 3.88
N GLY A 80 -10.78 2.09 3.39
CA GLY A 80 -10.58 1.62 2.03
C GLY A 80 -10.94 2.71 1.01
N ASP A 81 -12.18 3.16 0.99
CA ASP A 81 -12.67 4.17 0.05
C ASP A 81 -11.81 5.45 0.06
N MET A 82 -11.46 5.94 1.24
CA MET A 82 -10.61 7.13 1.42
C MET A 82 -9.22 6.95 0.80
N VAL A 83 -8.57 5.81 1.06
CA VAL A 83 -7.23 5.50 0.50
C VAL A 83 -7.28 5.32 -1.01
N GLY A 84 -8.27 4.58 -1.52
CA GLY A 84 -8.45 4.33 -2.94
C GLY A 84 -8.69 5.61 -3.74
N GLU A 85 -9.57 6.47 -3.23
CA GLU A 85 -9.84 7.78 -3.83
C GLU A 85 -8.62 8.71 -3.75
N TYR A 86 -7.83 8.64 -2.67
CA TYR A 86 -6.57 9.38 -2.57
C TYR A 86 -5.57 8.94 -3.65
N LEU A 87 -5.38 7.63 -3.85
CA LEU A 87 -4.53 7.10 -4.91
C LEU A 87 -5.03 7.55 -6.28
N LYS A 88 -6.33 7.41 -6.56
CA LYS A 88 -6.97 7.84 -7.81
C LYS A 88 -6.66 9.29 -8.17
N ASN A 89 -6.75 10.19 -7.19
CA ASN A 89 -6.58 11.62 -7.42
C ASN A 89 -5.10 12.09 -7.38
N ASN A 90 -4.16 11.22 -7.01
CA ASN A 90 -2.75 11.57 -6.88
C ASN A 90 -1.82 10.59 -7.63
N PRO A 91 -1.84 10.54 -8.98
CA PRO A 91 -0.99 9.61 -9.73
C PRO A 91 0.52 9.84 -9.53
N GLY A 92 0.95 11.08 -9.26
CA GLY A 92 2.37 11.44 -9.14
C GLY A 92 3.11 10.85 -7.93
N ILE A 93 2.40 10.25 -6.97
CA ILE A 93 2.99 9.62 -5.78
C ILE A 93 2.87 8.09 -5.78
N ARG A 94 2.22 7.50 -6.80
CA ARG A 94 1.94 6.05 -6.82
C ARG A 94 3.18 5.18 -7.05
N ASP A 95 4.30 5.76 -7.50
CA ASP A 95 5.57 5.05 -7.61
C ASP A 95 6.21 4.75 -6.24
N LYS A 96 5.73 5.39 -5.17
CA LYS A 96 6.21 5.21 -3.80
C LYS A 96 5.57 3.99 -3.14
N GLN A 97 6.13 3.58 -2.00
CA GLN A 97 5.63 2.47 -1.20
C GLN A 97 4.20 2.75 -0.69
N ALA A 98 3.29 1.81 -0.88
CA ALA A 98 1.88 1.96 -0.53
C ALA A 98 1.65 2.23 0.97
N SER A 99 2.34 1.51 1.86
CA SER A 99 2.23 1.73 3.31
C SER A 99 2.62 3.15 3.72
N SER A 100 3.68 3.70 3.13
CA SER A 100 4.10 5.10 3.38
C SER A 100 3.04 6.10 2.91
N ILE A 101 2.44 5.85 1.74
CA ILE A 101 1.35 6.67 1.20
C ILE A 101 0.15 6.66 2.15
N ILE A 102 -0.28 5.47 2.58
CA ILE A 102 -1.40 5.30 3.52
C ILE A 102 -1.11 6.02 4.84
N MET A 103 0.07 5.81 5.42
CA MET A 103 0.47 6.44 6.68
C MET A 103 0.40 7.97 6.60
N ILE A 104 1.03 8.57 5.58
CA ILE A 104 1.07 10.02 5.40
C ILE A 104 -0.36 10.56 5.22
N TYR A 105 -1.15 9.91 4.37
CA TYR A 105 -2.52 10.32 4.11
C TYR A 105 -3.41 10.22 5.35
N LEU A 106 -3.46 9.06 6.00
CA LEU A 106 -4.31 8.83 7.17
C LEU A 106 -3.89 9.72 8.35
N ASN A 107 -2.60 9.90 8.62
CA ASN A 107 -2.13 10.83 9.66
C ASN A 107 -2.53 12.28 9.34
N SER A 108 -2.55 12.69 8.07
CA SER A 108 -3.03 14.04 7.70
C SER A 108 -4.52 14.26 7.97
N LYS A 109 -5.33 13.20 8.02
CA LYS A 109 -6.78 13.24 8.27
C LYS A 109 -7.14 12.96 9.72
N TYR A 110 -6.39 12.07 10.34
CA TYR A 110 -6.64 11.53 11.68
C TYR A 110 -5.35 11.59 12.51
N PRO A 111 -4.79 12.79 12.76
CA PRO A 111 -3.57 12.90 13.56
C PRO A 111 -3.87 12.54 15.01
N CYS A 112 -2.97 11.80 15.65
CA CYS A 112 -3.02 11.61 17.09
C CYS A 112 -2.71 12.92 17.83
N LYS A 113 -3.51 13.22 18.85
CA LYS A 113 -3.21 14.35 19.75
C LYS A 113 -1.95 14.03 20.54
N LYS A 114 -1.07 15.03 20.69
CA LYS A 114 0.12 14.92 21.53
C LYS A 114 -0.24 14.91 23.01
#